data_AF-A0A5C6YZV1-F1
#
_entry.id   AF-A0A5C6YZV1-F1
#
_cell.length_a   1.000
_cell.length_b   1.000
_cell.length_c   1.000
_cell.angle_alpha   90.00
_cell.angle_beta   90.00
_cell.angle_gamma   90.00
#
_symmetry.space_group_name_H-M   'P 1'
#
loop_
_entity.id
_entity.type
_entity.pdbx_description
1 polymer ?
#
loop_
_entity_poly.entity_id
_entity_poly.type
_entity_poly.pdbx_seq_one_letter_code
_entity_poly.pdbx_strand_id
1 'polypeptide(L)'
;MKTKILKFGMPLMAFLLAIVFAFASEKSEPVEKDTLIPGYIQGTCELVSVNCSVSGGPVCQYDGKNVTRFKSGNNCHTFLYEWMP
;
A
#
# COMPACT_ATOMS: atom_id res chain seq x y z
N MET A 1 -6.14 39.40 -37.36
CA MET A 1 -5.94 39.24 -35.90
C MET A 1 -6.27 37.83 -35.35
N LYS A 2 -6.34 36.77 -36.17
CA LYS A 2 -6.76 35.42 -35.69
C LYS A 2 -5.62 34.48 -35.22
N THR A 3 -4.36 34.86 -35.40
CA THR A 3 -3.20 33.98 -35.10
C THR A 3 -2.59 34.19 -33.71
N LYS A 4 -2.98 35.25 -32.98
CA LYS A 4 -2.40 35.55 -31.66
C LYS A 4 -2.96 34.66 -30.54
N ILE A 5 -4.22 34.25 -30.63
CA ILE A 5 -4.89 33.41 -29.62
C ILE A 5 -4.33 31.98 -29.65
N LEU A 6 -3.98 31.47 -30.84
CA LEU A 6 -3.40 30.14 -31.01
C LEU A 6 -2.01 30.01 -30.35
N LYS A 7 -1.19 31.07 -30.40
CA LYS A 7 0.17 31.07 -29.82
C LYS A 7 0.19 31.21 -28.30
N PHE A 8 -0.86 31.76 -27.70
CA PHE A 8 -0.95 31.92 -26.24
C PHE A 8 -1.77 30.80 -25.57
N GLY A 9 -2.77 30.24 -26.26
CA GLY A 9 -3.58 29.14 -25.73
C GLY A 9 -2.86 27.79 -25.72
N MET A 10 -2.02 27.53 -26.73
CA MET A 10 -1.28 26.26 -26.85
C MET A 10 -0.31 25.99 -25.69
N PRO A 11 0.55 26.94 -25.23
CA PRO A 11 1.44 26.69 -24.09
C PRO A 11 0.66 26.50 -22.78
N LEU A 12 -0.46 27.19 -22.59
CA LEU A 12 -1.26 27.09 -21.37
C LEU A 12 -1.94 25.72 -21.23
N MET A 13 -2.45 25.17 -22.34
CA MET A 13 -3.01 23.81 -22.37
C MET A 13 -1.94 22.73 -22.15
N ALA A 14 -0.73 22.91 -22.69
CA ALA A 14 0.37 21.98 -22.48
C ALA A 14 0.81 21.95 -21.00
N PHE A 15 0.85 23.10 -20.32
CA PHE A 15 1.13 23.19 -18.90
C PHE A 15 0.07 22.49 -18.05
N LEU A 16 -1.22 22.69 -18.35
CA LEU A 16 -2.31 22.02 -17.63
C LEU A 16 -2.27 20.49 -17.82
N LEU A 17 -1.99 20.02 -19.04
CA LEU A 17 -1.85 18.59 -19.31
C LEU A 17 -0.66 17.98 -18.56
N ALA A 18 0.50 18.65 -18.52
CA ALA A 18 1.67 18.17 -17.79
C ALA A 18 1.41 17.99 -16.28
N ILE A 19 0.65 18.92 -15.68
CA ILE A 19 0.26 18.84 -14.26
C ILE A 19 -0.62 17.61 -14.02
N VAL A 20 -1.63 17.37 -14.86
CA VAL A 20 -2.52 16.20 -14.73
C VAL A 20 -1.75 14.89 -14.91
N PHE A 21 -0.81 14.82 -15.86
CA PHE A 21 0.04 13.63 -16.04
C PHE A 21 0.97 13.35 -14.86
N ALA A 22 1.44 14.40 -14.16
CA ALA A 22 2.19 14.23 -12.91
C ALA A 22 1.31 13.60 -11.82
N PHE A 23 0.09 14.13 -11.63
CA PHE A 23 -0.88 13.61 -10.66
C PHE A 23 -1.47 12.23 -11.02
N ALA A 24 -1.47 11.86 -12.30
CA ALA A 24 -1.85 10.51 -12.74
C ALA A 24 -0.70 9.50 -12.64
N SER A 25 0.56 9.97 -12.62
CA SER A 25 1.74 9.12 -12.53
C SER A 25 2.20 8.87 -11.09
N GLU A 26 1.64 9.58 -10.12
CA GLU A 26 1.68 9.13 -8.74
C GLU A 26 0.84 7.86 -8.64
N LYS A 27 1.53 6.73 -8.79
CA LYS A 27 1.07 5.42 -8.36
C LYS A 27 0.57 5.62 -6.95
N SER A 28 -0.67 5.22 -6.70
CA SER A 28 -1.23 5.10 -5.35
C SER A 28 -0.44 4.03 -4.59
N GLU A 29 0.79 4.35 -4.20
CA GLU A 29 1.41 3.66 -3.09
C GLU A 29 0.54 4.00 -1.88
N PRO A 30 0.01 2.99 -1.17
CA PRO A 30 -0.90 3.23 -0.08
C PRO A 30 -0.21 4.13 0.93
N VAL A 31 -0.78 5.32 1.07
CA VAL A 31 -0.48 6.35 2.06
C VAL A 31 -0.28 5.65 3.41
N GLU A 32 0.95 5.69 3.94
CA GLU A 32 1.28 5.30 5.32
C GLU A 32 0.34 6.01 6.29
N LYS A 33 -0.68 5.31 6.76
CA LYS A 33 -1.44 5.64 7.97
C LYS A 33 -1.78 4.32 8.63
N ASP A 34 -0.95 3.94 9.60
CA ASP A 34 -1.00 2.69 10.35
C ASP A 34 -0.87 1.46 9.45
N THR A 35 0.33 0.91 9.33
CA THR A 35 0.66 -0.20 8.41
C THR A 35 0.04 -1.52 8.88
N LEU A 36 -1.29 -1.62 8.82
CA LEU A 36 -1.99 -2.89 8.88
C LEU A 36 -1.55 -3.71 7.67
N ILE A 37 -0.58 -4.59 7.88
CA ILE A 37 -0.15 -5.54 6.87
C ILE A 37 -1.14 -6.70 6.81
N PRO A 38 -1.40 -7.26 5.61
CA PRO A 38 -2.18 -8.48 5.50
C PRO A 38 -1.41 -9.63 6.16
N GLY A 39 -2.06 -10.25 7.14
CA GLY A 39 -1.61 -11.45 7.82
C GLY A 39 -2.62 -12.57 7.70
N TYR A 40 -2.19 -13.80 8.04
CA TYR A 40 -3.03 -14.99 8.01
C TYR A 40 -3.00 -15.70 9.36
N ILE A 41 -4.17 -16.03 9.90
CA ILE A 41 -4.27 -16.77 11.16
C ILE A 41 -3.67 -18.17 10.99
N GLN A 42 -2.74 -18.54 11.88
CA GLN A 42 -2.15 -19.87 11.89
C GLN A 42 -3.23 -20.94 12.14
N GLY A 43 -3.33 -21.91 11.24
CA GLY A 43 -4.30 -23.01 11.29
C GLY A 43 -5.49 -22.84 10.34
N THR A 44 -6.15 -21.67 10.32
CA THR A 44 -7.29 -21.41 9.43
C THR A 44 -6.91 -20.71 8.13
N CYS A 45 -5.75 -20.06 8.07
CA CYS A 45 -5.30 -19.30 6.92
C CYS A 45 -6.30 -18.23 6.46
N GLU A 46 -7.03 -17.69 7.42
CA GLU A 46 -7.98 -16.60 7.24
C GLU A 46 -7.22 -15.28 7.19
N LEU A 47 -7.56 -14.45 6.20
CA LEU A 47 -6.93 -13.15 6.00
C LEU A 47 -7.40 -12.19 7.10
N VAL A 48 -6.43 -11.62 7.81
CA VAL A 48 -6.65 -10.61 8.86
C VAL A 48 -5.74 -9.42 8.62
N SER A 49 -6.26 -8.22 8.84
CA SER A 49 -5.47 -6.99 8.84
C SER A 49 -4.91 -6.76 10.24
N VAL A 50 -3.59 -6.82 10.38
CA VAL A 50 -2.92 -6.73 11.69
C VAL A 50 -1.78 -5.73 11.64
N ASN A 51 -1.58 -5.00 12.74
CA ASN A 51 -0.45 -4.10 12.88
C ASN A 51 0.78 -4.88 13.39
N CYS A 52 1.40 -5.63 12.50
CA CYS A 52 2.57 -6.44 12.79
C CYS A 52 3.74 -6.03 11.88
N SER A 53 4.94 -6.42 12.25
CA SER A 53 6.16 -6.31 11.48
C SER A 53 6.57 -7.67 10.89
N VAL A 54 7.38 -7.61 9.84
CA VAL A 54 8.02 -8.79 9.22
C VAL A 54 9.30 -9.20 9.95
N SER A 55 9.76 -8.38 10.91
CA SER A 55 11.00 -8.57 11.66
C SER A 55 10.95 -7.85 13.01
N GLY A 56 11.63 -8.40 14.02
CA GLY A 56 11.70 -7.87 15.38
C GLY A 56 10.77 -8.61 16.34
N GLY A 57 10.80 -8.30 17.64
CA GLY A 57 9.74 -8.62 18.60
C GLY A 57 9.33 -10.09 18.86
N PRO A 58 8.32 -10.29 19.73
CA PRO A 58 7.60 -11.56 19.88
C PRO A 58 6.65 -11.82 18.71
N VAL A 59 6.15 -13.05 18.56
CA VAL A 59 5.19 -13.41 17.50
C VAL A 59 3.91 -12.61 17.66
N CYS A 60 3.46 -12.00 16.58
CA CYS A 60 2.24 -11.20 16.55
C CYS A 60 1.01 -12.10 16.70
N GLN A 61 0.10 -11.70 17.58
CA GLN A 61 -1.15 -12.43 17.82
C GLN A 61 -2.37 -11.61 17.43
N TYR A 62 -3.36 -12.29 16.89
CA TYR A 62 -4.70 -11.77 16.64
C TYR A 62 -5.70 -12.71 17.28
N ASP A 63 -6.50 -12.21 18.22
CA ASP A 63 -7.49 -13.00 18.96
C ASP A 63 -6.88 -14.27 19.63
N GLY A 64 -5.68 -14.12 20.20
CA GLY A 64 -4.93 -15.20 20.85
C GLY A 64 -4.33 -16.24 19.90
N LYS A 65 -4.40 -16.03 18.58
CA LYS A 65 -3.81 -16.91 17.56
C LYS A 65 -2.64 -16.23 16.87
N ASN A 66 -1.61 -16.99 16.54
CA ASN A 66 -0.44 -16.47 15.86
C ASN A 66 -0.79 -16.06 14.42
N VAL A 67 -0.15 -15.00 13.95
CA VAL A 67 -0.35 -14.48 12.59
C VAL A 67 0.90 -14.74 11.73
N THR A 68 0.68 -15.04 10.46
CA THR A 68 1.71 -15.38 9.48
C THR A 68 1.61 -14.52 8.23
N ARG A 69 2.71 -14.34 7.51
CA ARG A 69 2.79 -13.43 6.35
C ARG A 69 2.34 -14.07 5.05
N PHE A 70 2.62 -15.36 4.85
CA PHE A 70 2.42 -16.02 3.57
C PHE A 70 1.39 -17.12 3.66
N LYS A 71 0.58 -17.24 2.60
CA LYS A 71 -0.32 -18.35 2.36
C LYS A 71 0.10 -19.07 1.09
N SER A 72 0.36 -20.37 1.19
CA SER A 72 0.58 -21.28 0.06
C SER A 72 -0.50 -22.36 0.12
N GLY A 73 -1.59 -22.17 -0.63
CA GLY A 73 -2.79 -23.01 -0.51
C GLY A 73 -3.43 -22.90 0.87
N ASN A 74 -3.54 -24.02 1.59
CA ASN A 74 -4.05 -24.07 2.97
C ASN A 74 -2.95 -23.94 4.03
N ASN A 75 -1.71 -23.75 3.61
CA ASN A 75 -0.58 -23.66 4.54
C ASN A 75 -0.16 -22.21 4.70
N CYS A 76 -0.21 -21.71 5.93
CA CYS A 76 0.26 -20.38 6.26
C CYS A 76 1.55 -20.48 7.07
N HIS A 77 2.62 -19.96 6.47
CA HIS A 77 3.98 -20.12 6.95
C HIS A 77 4.64 -18.75 7.10
N THR A 78 5.66 -18.70 7.96
CA THR A 78 6.41 -17.49 8.35
C THR A 78 5.60 -16.56 9.25
N PHE A 79 5.96 -16.51 10.53
CA PHE A 79 5.34 -15.64 11.51
C PHE A 79 5.56 -14.16 11.20
N LEU A 80 4.53 -13.38 11.51
CA LEU A 80 4.66 -11.95 11.72
C LEU A 80 4.99 -11.71 13.20
N TYR A 81 5.60 -10.58 13.47
CA TYR A 81 6.06 -10.21 14.80
C TYR A 81 5.48 -8.87 15.24
N GLU A 82 5.40 -8.62 16.54
CA GLU A 82 4.99 -7.32 17.04
C GLU A 82 6.06 -6.26 16.75
N TRP A 83 5.60 -5.04 16.50
CA TRP A 83 6.50 -3.89 16.42
C TRP A 83 7.16 -3.67 17.78
N MET A 84 8.49 -3.71 17.80
CA MET A 84 9.29 -3.36 18.96
C MET A 84 9.86 -1.96 18.74
N PRO A 85 9.62 -1.00 19.65
CA PRO A 85 10.08 0.39 19.52
C PRO A 85 11.60 0.52 19.59
#